data_AF-A0A525IL09-F1
#
_entry.id   AF-A0A525IL09-F1
#
_cell.length_a   1.000
_cell.length_b   1.000
_cell.length_c   1.000
_cell.angle_alpha   90.00
_cell.angle_beta   90.00
_cell.angle_gamma   90.00
#
_symmetry.space_group_name_H-M   'P 1'
#
loop_
_entity.id
_entity.type
_entity.pdbx_description
1 polymer ?
#
loop_
_entity_poly.entity_id
_entity_poly.type
_entity_poly.pdbx_seq_one_letter_code
_entity_poly.pdbx_strand_id
1 'polypeptide(L)'
;ARDDEAAQTPVFAPFAGTEGYSPVAYAPYILAAAIGRLLGLDLPELLFLMRFLGLVFFTAVTAYAIAVTPTLQWAFVLIAMLPVSLYNRVVLSADGAALSYALVITALCFRAAWKPSDGRVWERSLWMTVCVLGKQPQIVFVLLELMSGRLRELVRRWKTIAIVVLPGVILSPLWVIGVSADVAAWRVREGHDYPVEQFDPLWKLAYMWEHPFHFPLATWTALREWGAPLWPELIGILGWQDIVLRPWTYIVLTALLLLVPLQKLPLGGTRARVAIVTGFAVLSYFVLVYLIFFITYTPVASPHVLGVQGRYFVIVLPMAAIFMASLINLELPRGVPALVAITGSMIAGVTSVDAVLKAHW
;
A
#
# COMPACT_ATOMS: atom_id res chain seq x y z
N ALA A 1 -5.91 -28.31 48.33
CA ALA A 1 -4.83 -27.46 47.79
C ALA A 1 -5.16 -27.13 46.34
N ARG A 2 -6.15 -26.26 46.16
CA ARG A 2 -6.48 -25.52 44.93
C ARG A 2 -6.48 -24.10 45.46
N ASP A 3 -5.42 -23.36 45.18
CA ASP A 3 -5.23 -21.92 45.43
C ASP A 3 -3.71 -21.73 45.46
N ASP A 4 -3.12 -21.58 44.27
CA ASP A 4 -1.82 -20.94 44.02
C ASP A 4 -1.50 -20.99 42.50
N GLU A 5 -2.49 -20.65 41.65
CA GLU A 5 -2.13 -20.01 40.38
C GLU A 5 -1.82 -18.56 40.76
N ALA A 6 -0.56 -18.34 41.17
CA ALA A 6 -0.02 -17.01 41.34
C ALA A 6 -0.41 -16.20 40.10
N ALA A 7 -1.23 -15.16 40.29
CA ALA A 7 -1.61 -14.23 39.26
C ALA A 7 -0.30 -13.70 38.65
N GLN A 8 0.10 -14.30 37.52
CA GLN A 8 1.31 -13.90 36.83
C GLN A 8 1.13 -12.42 36.51
N THR A 9 1.98 -11.59 37.11
CA THR A 9 2.01 -10.17 36.82
C THR A 9 2.06 -10.04 35.31
N PRO A 10 1.10 -9.36 34.65
CA PRO A 10 1.10 -9.29 33.20
C PRO A 10 2.42 -8.66 32.75
N VAL A 11 3.29 -9.50 32.18
CA VAL A 11 4.56 -9.07 31.63
C VAL A 11 4.27 -8.56 30.22
N PHE A 12 4.74 -7.36 29.91
CA PHE A 12 4.73 -6.87 28.54
C PHE A 12 5.65 -7.77 27.70
N ALA A 13 5.05 -8.67 26.93
CA ALA A 13 5.76 -9.41 25.89
C ALA A 13 5.72 -8.57 24.61
N PRO A 14 6.86 -8.07 24.09
CA PRO A 14 6.89 -7.37 22.83
C PRO A 14 6.40 -8.31 21.71
N PHE A 15 5.36 -7.90 20.98
CA PHE A 15 4.89 -8.62 19.80
C PHE A 15 5.71 -8.16 18.59
N ALA A 16 6.87 -8.79 18.41
CA ALA A 16 7.88 -8.37 17.46
C ALA A 16 7.40 -8.43 16.00
N GLY A 17 7.64 -7.34 15.27
CA GLY A 17 7.46 -7.26 13.82
C GLY A 17 6.15 -6.63 13.31
N THR A 18 5.31 -6.06 14.19
CA THR A 18 4.41 -4.93 13.85
C THR A 18 5.02 -3.57 14.19
N GLU A 19 6.09 -3.59 14.99
CA GLU A 19 6.73 -2.43 15.61
C GLU A 19 7.29 -1.44 14.59
N GLY A 20 7.65 -1.89 13.38
CA GLY A 20 8.25 -1.04 12.35
C GLY A 20 7.32 -0.10 11.60
N TYR A 21 6.00 -0.15 11.81
CA TYR A 21 5.04 0.72 11.13
C TYR A 21 4.64 1.93 11.99
N SER A 22 4.39 3.07 11.35
CA SER A 22 3.97 4.27 12.07
C SER A 22 2.57 4.10 12.69
N PRO A 23 2.31 4.62 13.91
CA PRO A 23 0.99 4.68 14.54
C PRO A 23 -0.07 5.34 13.67
N VAL A 24 0.33 6.20 12.73
CA VAL A 24 -0.57 6.88 11.78
C VAL A 24 -1.38 5.88 10.94
N ALA A 25 -0.80 4.72 10.60
CA ALA A 25 -1.52 3.66 9.90
C ALA A 25 -2.60 2.98 10.78
N TYR A 26 -2.46 3.09 12.10
CA TYR A 26 -3.34 2.45 13.08
C TYR A 26 -4.24 3.43 13.82
N ALA A 27 -4.21 4.73 13.48
CA ALA A 27 -4.97 5.78 14.16
C ALA A 27 -6.46 5.43 14.42
N PRO A 28 -7.26 4.94 13.45
CA PRO A 28 -8.65 4.58 13.73
C PRO A 28 -8.78 3.38 14.68
N TYR A 29 -7.84 2.43 14.63
CA TYR A 29 -7.81 1.29 15.53
C TYR A 29 -7.43 1.70 16.96
N ILE A 30 -6.49 2.63 17.12
CA ILE A 30 -6.09 3.16 18.43
C ILE A 30 -7.25 3.88 19.10
N LEU A 31 -8.00 4.70 18.34
CA LEU A 31 -9.20 5.36 18.84
C LEU A 31 -10.26 4.34 19.27
N ALA A 32 -10.50 3.32 18.44
CA ALA A 32 -11.42 2.24 18.76
C ALA A 32 -10.99 1.47 20.02
N ALA A 33 -9.69 1.22 20.17
CA ALA A 33 -9.15 0.57 21.35
C ALA A 33 -9.36 1.39 22.62
N ALA A 34 -9.18 2.72 22.53
CA ALA A 34 -9.44 3.63 23.65
C ALA A 34 -10.93 3.63 24.04
N ILE A 35 -11.84 3.70 23.06
CA ILE A 35 -13.28 3.62 23.30
C ILE A 35 -13.66 2.27 23.93
N GLY A 36 -13.18 1.16 23.38
CA GLY A 36 -13.51 -0.16 23.90
C GLY A 36 -12.99 -0.41 25.32
N ARG A 37 -11.81 0.12 25.67
CA ARG A 37 -11.29 0.10 27.05
C ARG A 37 -12.16 0.92 28.00
N LEU A 38 -12.66 2.08 27.58
CA LEU A 38 -13.57 2.90 28.40
C LEU A 38 -14.92 2.21 28.64
N LEU A 39 -15.38 1.41 27.68
CA LEU A 39 -16.61 0.63 27.77
C LEU A 39 -16.44 -0.69 28.52
N GLY A 40 -15.21 -1.07 28.89
CA GLY A 40 -14.92 -2.33 29.56
C GLY A 40 -15.14 -3.56 28.69
N LEU A 41 -15.01 -3.43 27.37
CA LEU A 41 -15.17 -4.54 26.42
C LEU A 41 -14.12 -5.62 26.64
N ASP A 42 -14.51 -6.88 26.43
CA ASP A 42 -13.57 -7.99 26.42
C ASP A 42 -12.70 -7.98 25.14
N LEU A 43 -11.70 -8.88 25.07
CA LEU A 43 -10.76 -8.88 23.95
C LEU A 43 -11.44 -9.14 22.59
N PRO A 44 -12.32 -10.15 22.41
CA PRO A 44 -13.06 -10.33 21.17
C PRO A 44 -13.87 -9.10 20.75
N GLU A 45 -14.65 -8.53 21.65
CA GLU A 45 -15.47 -7.34 21.39
C GLU A 45 -14.62 -6.13 20.99
N LEU A 46 -13.49 -5.93 21.68
CA LEU A 46 -12.51 -4.90 21.35
C LEU A 46 -11.95 -5.06 19.94
N LEU A 47 -11.57 -6.28 19.55
CA LEU A 47 -11.06 -6.56 18.20
C LEU A 47 -12.12 -6.30 17.13
N PHE A 48 -13.38 -6.69 17.36
CA PHE A 48 -14.48 -6.38 16.44
C PHE A 48 -14.71 -4.88 16.32
N LEU A 49 -14.71 -4.14 17.44
CA LEU A 49 -14.85 -2.68 17.43
C LEU A 49 -13.72 -2.01 16.63
N MET A 50 -12.47 -2.44 16.84
CA MET A 50 -11.32 -1.94 16.09
C MET A 50 -11.48 -2.20 14.59
N ARG A 51 -11.82 -3.43 14.18
CA ARG A 51 -12.04 -3.78 12.77
C ARG A 51 -13.16 -2.95 12.15
N PHE A 52 -14.26 -2.77 12.88
CA PHE A 52 -15.41 -1.98 12.43
C PHE A 52 -15.06 -0.51 12.22
N LEU A 53 -14.43 0.15 13.20
CA LEU A 53 -14.02 1.55 13.06
C LEU A 53 -12.98 1.75 11.96
N GLY A 54 -12.01 0.84 11.84
CA GLY A 54 -11.05 0.88 10.74
C GLY A 54 -11.73 0.75 9.38
N LEU A 55 -12.65 -0.22 9.23
CA LEU A 55 -13.42 -0.40 8.00
C LEU A 55 -14.20 0.87 7.64
N VAL A 56 -14.93 1.47 8.59
CA VAL A 56 -15.70 2.69 8.37
C VAL A 56 -14.79 3.85 7.97
N PHE A 57 -13.71 4.07 8.71
CA PHE A 57 -12.76 5.17 8.46
C PHE A 57 -12.09 5.03 7.09
N PHE A 58 -11.47 3.87 6.80
CA PHE A 58 -10.76 3.65 5.54
C PHE A 58 -11.70 3.62 4.34
N THR A 59 -12.95 3.17 4.52
CA THR A 59 -13.98 3.29 3.48
C THR A 59 -14.37 4.74 3.22
N ALA A 60 -14.52 5.57 4.26
CA ALA A 60 -14.79 6.99 4.10
C ALA A 60 -13.63 7.73 3.40
N VAL A 61 -12.39 7.42 3.77
CA VAL A 61 -11.18 7.97 3.12
C VAL A 61 -11.08 7.53 1.65
N THR A 62 -11.39 6.27 1.37
CA THR A 62 -11.43 5.74 0.00
C THR A 62 -12.54 6.40 -0.83
N ALA A 63 -13.74 6.56 -0.25
CA ALA A 63 -14.85 7.26 -0.89
C ALA A 63 -14.50 8.73 -1.17
N TYR A 64 -13.77 9.37 -0.24
CA TYR A 64 -13.25 10.71 -0.45
C TYR A 64 -12.30 10.78 -1.66
N ALA A 65 -11.36 9.84 -1.79
CA ALA A 65 -10.46 9.76 -2.94
C ALA A 65 -11.23 9.67 -4.27
N ILE A 66 -12.27 8.84 -4.32
CA ILE A 66 -13.14 8.66 -5.49
C ILE A 66 -13.91 9.94 -5.81
N ALA A 67 -14.36 10.67 -4.78
CA ALA A 67 -15.10 11.92 -4.96
C ALA A 67 -14.21 13.07 -5.47
N VAL A 68 -12.93 13.12 -5.07
CA VAL A 68 -12.03 14.23 -5.43
C VAL A 68 -11.21 14.00 -6.70
N THR A 69 -11.05 12.77 -7.16
CA THR A 69 -10.33 12.51 -8.42
C THR A 69 -11.06 13.17 -9.60
N PRO A 70 -10.35 13.92 -10.48
CA PRO A 70 -11.02 14.65 -11.57
C PRO A 70 -11.67 13.72 -12.60
N THR A 71 -11.13 12.51 -12.74
CA THR A 71 -11.61 11.46 -13.64
C THR A 71 -11.08 10.10 -13.15
N LEU A 72 -11.45 8.99 -13.81
CA LEU A 72 -11.10 7.61 -13.41
C LEU A 72 -11.76 7.14 -12.09
N GLN A 73 -12.89 7.74 -11.69
CA GLN A 73 -13.63 7.36 -10.48
C GLN A 73 -13.92 5.86 -10.45
N TRP A 74 -14.35 5.30 -11.59
CA TRP A 74 -14.67 3.87 -11.71
C TRP A 74 -13.44 2.96 -11.59
N ALA A 75 -12.27 3.42 -12.03
CA ALA A 75 -11.04 2.68 -11.80
C ALA A 75 -10.69 2.65 -10.30
N PHE A 76 -10.85 3.79 -9.61
CA PHE A 76 -10.63 3.88 -8.17
C PHE A 76 -11.63 3.01 -7.40
N VAL A 77 -12.90 2.98 -7.82
CA VAL A 77 -13.92 2.06 -7.27
C VAL A 77 -13.47 0.61 -7.42
N LEU A 78 -13.11 0.17 -8.63
CA LEU A 78 -12.73 -1.23 -8.84
C LEU A 78 -11.48 -1.61 -8.03
N ILE A 79 -10.47 -0.74 -7.98
CA ILE A 79 -9.25 -0.95 -7.17
C ILE A 79 -9.60 -1.09 -5.69
N ALA A 80 -10.45 -0.19 -5.17
CA ALA A 80 -10.91 -0.24 -3.78
C ALA A 80 -11.72 -1.51 -3.47
N MET A 81 -12.41 -2.05 -4.47
CA MET A 81 -13.30 -3.21 -4.34
C MET A 81 -12.62 -4.53 -4.70
N LEU A 82 -11.34 -4.56 -5.11
CA LEU A 82 -10.62 -5.81 -5.30
C LEU A 82 -10.70 -6.67 -4.02
N PRO A 83 -10.77 -8.01 -4.14
CA PRO A 83 -10.85 -8.90 -2.97
C PRO A 83 -9.80 -8.61 -1.90
N VAL A 84 -8.54 -8.41 -2.29
CA VAL A 84 -7.45 -8.07 -1.37
C VAL A 84 -7.63 -6.69 -0.72
N SER A 85 -8.14 -5.70 -1.46
CA SER A 85 -8.42 -4.35 -0.98
C SER A 85 -9.57 -4.32 0.03
N LEU A 86 -10.60 -5.15 -0.17
CA LEU A 86 -11.68 -5.35 0.78
C LEU A 86 -11.16 -6.00 2.07
N TYR A 87 -10.45 -7.11 1.92
CA TYR A 87 -9.92 -7.86 3.05
C TYR A 87 -8.97 -7.02 3.92
N ASN A 88 -8.04 -6.29 3.30
CA ASN A 88 -7.06 -5.44 4.00
C ASN A 88 -7.69 -4.27 4.76
N ARG A 89 -8.92 -3.85 4.43
CA ARG A 89 -9.66 -2.82 5.18
C ARG A 89 -10.41 -3.38 6.40
N VAL A 90 -10.65 -4.69 6.43
CA VAL A 90 -11.38 -5.37 7.52
C VAL A 90 -10.41 -5.97 8.55
N VAL A 91 -9.20 -6.33 8.16
CA VAL A 91 -8.17 -6.85 9.07
C VAL A 91 -7.44 -5.71 9.78
N LEU A 92 -7.05 -5.93 11.03
CA LEU A 92 -6.22 -5.00 11.80
C LEU A 92 -4.78 -4.97 11.23
N SER A 93 -4.59 -4.22 10.15
CA SER A 93 -3.29 -4.07 9.50
C SER A 93 -3.09 -2.66 8.94
N ALA A 94 -1.83 -2.32 8.68
CA ALA A 94 -1.46 -1.08 7.99
C ALA A 94 -1.84 -1.09 6.49
N ASP A 95 -2.21 -2.22 5.90
CA ASP A 95 -2.50 -2.32 4.45
C ASP A 95 -3.76 -1.53 4.05
N GLY A 96 -4.82 -1.57 4.87
CA GLY A 96 -6.03 -0.79 4.63
C GLY A 96 -5.77 0.71 4.61
N ALA A 97 -4.93 1.19 5.54
CA ALA A 97 -4.48 2.57 5.59
C ALA A 97 -3.63 2.93 4.36
N ALA A 98 -2.63 2.09 4.05
CA ALA A 98 -1.70 2.32 2.95
C ALA A 98 -2.43 2.53 1.61
N LEU A 99 -3.37 1.64 1.27
CA LEU A 99 -4.16 1.79 0.04
C LEU A 99 -5.07 3.02 0.07
N SER A 100 -5.76 3.27 1.19
CA SER A 100 -6.69 4.40 1.30
C SER A 100 -5.97 5.73 1.14
N TYR A 101 -4.80 5.88 1.79
CA TYR A 101 -3.98 7.09 1.71
C TYR A 101 -3.37 7.26 0.32
N ALA A 102 -2.90 6.17 -0.29
CA ALA A 102 -2.40 6.15 -1.67
C ALA A 102 -3.46 6.61 -2.68
N LEU A 103 -4.70 6.16 -2.54
CA LEU A 103 -5.82 6.62 -3.37
C LEU A 103 -6.03 8.13 -3.21
N VAL A 104 -6.12 8.64 -1.98
CA VAL A 104 -6.35 10.08 -1.76
C VAL A 104 -5.23 10.92 -2.33
N ILE A 105 -3.96 10.63 -2.01
CA ILE A 105 -2.86 11.46 -2.49
C ILE A 105 -2.72 11.39 -4.02
N THR A 106 -2.97 10.22 -4.62
CA THR A 106 -2.99 10.09 -6.08
C THR A 106 -4.08 10.95 -6.69
N ALA A 107 -5.30 10.93 -6.14
CA ALA A 107 -6.42 11.75 -6.60
C ALA A 107 -6.12 13.25 -6.48
N LEU A 108 -5.53 13.69 -5.37
CA LEU A 108 -5.21 15.09 -5.13
C LEU A 108 -4.07 15.61 -6.02
N CYS A 109 -2.98 14.84 -6.19
CA CYS A 109 -1.91 15.20 -7.11
C CYS A 109 -2.40 15.19 -8.56
N PHE A 110 -3.27 14.23 -8.92
CA PHE A 110 -3.86 14.18 -10.26
C PHE A 110 -4.82 15.38 -10.50
N ARG A 111 -5.62 15.76 -9.52
CA ARG A 111 -6.45 16.98 -9.56
C ARG A 111 -5.60 18.23 -9.72
N ALA A 112 -4.48 18.35 -9.00
CA ALA A 112 -3.55 19.48 -9.13
C ALA A 112 -2.89 19.53 -10.52
N ALA A 113 -2.62 18.39 -11.16
CA ALA A 113 -2.14 18.32 -12.53
C ALA A 113 -3.23 18.70 -13.56
N TRP A 114 -4.49 18.41 -13.25
CA TRP A 114 -5.64 18.72 -14.09
C TRP A 114 -6.04 20.21 -14.03
N LYS A 115 -6.12 20.77 -12.82
CA LYS A 115 -6.45 22.17 -12.54
C LYS A 115 -5.49 22.70 -11.47
N PRO A 116 -4.35 23.31 -11.87
CA PRO A 116 -3.35 23.78 -10.92
C PRO A 116 -3.81 24.85 -9.92
N SER A 117 -4.90 25.56 -10.21
CA SER A 117 -5.50 26.58 -9.33
C SER A 117 -6.35 25.99 -8.18
N ASP A 118 -6.68 24.70 -8.23
CA ASP A 118 -7.65 24.06 -7.34
C ASP A 118 -6.99 23.23 -6.22
N GLY A 119 -5.66 23.30 -6.11
CA GLY A 119 -4.88 22.49 -5.18
C GLY A 119 -4.84 23.07 -3.75
N ARG A 120 -5.63 22.51 -2.83
CA ARG A 120 -5.47 22.76 -1.38
C ARG A 120 -4.14 22.18 -0.90
N VAL A 121 -3.14 23.05 -0.76
CA VAL A 121 -1.76 22.66 -0.42
C VAL A 121 -1.67 21.95 0.93
N TRP A 122 -2.39 22.45 1.94
CA TRP A 122 -2.40 21.85 3.29
C TRP A 122 -2.93 20.41 3.25
N GLU A 123 -3.97 20.18 2.45
CA GLU A 123 -4.62 18.88 2.34
C GLU A 123 -3.70 17.88 1.64
N ARG A 124 -3.08 18.29 0.54
CA ARG A 124 -2.03 17.50 -0.14
C ARG A 124 -0.86 17.19 0.76
N SER A 125 -0.40 18.16 1.56
CA SER A 125 0.69 17.96 2.52
C SER A 125 0.32 16.94 3.59
N LEU A 126 -0.88 17.06 4.18
CA LEU A 126 -1.40 16.10 5.16
C LEU A 126 -1.47 14.70 4.56
N TRP A 127 -2.13 14.53 3.41
CA TRP A 127 -2.33 13.22 2.79
C TRP A 127 -1.03 12.60 2.27
N MET A 128 -0.10 13.42 1.76
CA MET A 128 1.24 12.97 1.41
C MET A 128 1.97 12.45 2.66
N THR A 129 1.93 13.20 3.75
CA THR A 129 2.61 12.84 4.99
C THR A 129 2.07 11.54 5.57
N VAL A 130 0.75 11.39 5.70
CA VAL A 130 0.16 10.14 6.22
C VAL A 130 0.34 8.96 5.27
N CYS A 131 0.36 9.19 3.95
CA CYS A 131 0.66 8.15 2.96
C CYS A 131 2.09 7.65 3.12
N VAL A 132 3.07 8.56 3.18
CA VAL A 132 4.50 8.20 3.33
C VAL A 132 4.77 7.54 4.68
N LEU A 133 4.09 7.97 5.76
CA LEU A 133 4.17 7.34 7.07
C LEU A 133 3.41 6.01 7.17
N GLY A 134 2.43 5.76 6.30
CA GLY A 134 1.61 4.55 6.30
C GLY A 134 2.47 3.30 6.12
N LYS A 135 3.28 3.28 5.06
CA LYS A 135 4.32 2.27 4.80
C LYS A 135 5.52 2.89 4.08
N GLN A 136 6.72 2.41 4.41
CA GLN A 136 7.99 2.92 3.93
C GLN A 136 8.11 2.99 2.39
N PRO A 137 7.65 2.00 1.58
CA PRO A 137 7.69 2.11 0.12
C PRO A 137 6.89 3.29 -0.45
N GLN A 138 5.95 3.85 0.32
CA GLN A 138 5.07 4.93 -0.15
C GLN A 138 5.78 6.28 -0.24
N ILE A 139 7.05 6.41 0.18
CA ILE A 139 7.86 7.61 -0.08
C ILE A 139 7.91 7.95 -1.58
N VAL A 140 7.74 6.98 -2.47
CA VAL A 140 7.71 7.18 -3.93
C VAL A 140 6.54 8.08 -4.38
N PHE A 141 5.47 8.20 -3.60
CA PHE A 141 4.33 9.05 -3.96
C PHE A 141 4.70 10.53 -4.02
N VAL A 142 5.82 10.97 -3.43
CA VAL A 142 6.33 12.34 -3.59
C VAL A 142 6.61 12.70 -5.05
N LEU A 143 6.90 11.72 -5.90
CA LEU A 143 7.13 11.92 -7.33
C LEU A 143 5.86 12.39 -8.06
N LEU A 144 4.67 12.13 -7.53
CA LEU A 144 3.40 12.56 -8.12
C LEU A 144 3.27 14.08 -8.19
N GLU A 145 3.99 14.82 -7.33
CA GLU A 145 4.06 16.29 -7.39
C GLU A 145 4.64 16.81 -8.72
N LEU A 146 5.46 16.01 -9.39
CA LEU A 146 6.06 16.34 -10.69
C LEU A 146 5.03 16.37 -11.83
N MET A 147 3.81 15.85 -11.63
CA MET A 147 2.71 16.00 -12.58
C MET A 147 2.21 17.45 -12.69
N SER A 148 2.40 18.26 -11.64
CA SER A 148 1.72 19.55 -11.46
C SER A 148 2.22 20.71 -12.35
N GLY A 149 3.31 20.54 -13.09
CA GLY A 149 3.87 21.59 -13.94
C GLY A 149 5.12 21.18 -14.72
N ARG A 150 5.57 22.02 -15.66
CA ARG A 150 6.88 21.83 -16.34
C ARG A 150 8.02 22.10 -15.36
N LEU A 151 9.25 21.69 -15.66
CA LEU A 151 10.41 21.97 -14.81
C LEU A 151 10.50 23.45 -14.38
N ARG A 152 10.29 24.39 -15.32
CA ARG A 152 10.26 25.84 -15.01
C ARG A 152 9.15 26.24 -14.03
N GLU A 153 7.99 25.59 -14.10
CA GLU A 153 6.86 25.84 -13.20
C GLU A 153 7.05 25.17 -11.84
N LEU A 154 7.68 23.98 -11.81
CA LEU A 154 8.07 23.29 -10.58
C LEU A 154 9.10 24.11 -9.80
N VAL A 155 10.11 24.65 -10.50
CA VAL A 155 11.09 25.58 -9.91
C VAL A 155 10.39 26.82 -9.35
N ARG A 156 9.39 27.37 -10.05
CA ARG A 156 8.62 28.52 -9.52
C ARG A 156 7.76 28.14 -8.30
N ARG A 157 7.28 26.90 -8.23
CA ARG A 157 6.41 26.37 -7.16
C ARG A 157 7.17 25.58 -6.09
N TRP A 158 8.50 25.69 -6.02
CA TRP A 158 9.32 24.87 -5.14
C TRP A 158 8.89 24.93 -3.67
N LYS A 159 8.46 26.11 -3.18
CA LYS A 159 7.95 26.27 -1.81
C LYS A 159 6.70 25.41 -1.56
N THR A 160 5.78 25.37 -2.52
CA THR A 160 4.56 24.58 -2.43
C THR A 160 4.88 23.08 -2.44
N ILE A 161 5.77 22.64 -3.34
CA ILE A 161 6.22 21.25 -3.41
C ILE A 161 6.92 20.86 -2.10
N ALA A 162 7.79 21.74 -1.59
CA ALA A 162 8.48 21.54 -0.31
C ALA A 162 7.49 21.40 0.86
N ILE A 163 6.46 22.24 0.95
CA ILE A 163 5.43 22.13 1.99
C ILE A 163 4.69 20.78 1.89
N VAL A 164 4.44 20.27 0.69
CA VAL A 164 3.76 18.98 0.49
C VAL A 164 4.65 17.79 0.83
N VAL A 165 5.94 17.85 0.44
CA VAL A 165 6.85 16.69 0.46
C VAL A 165 7.69 16.62 1.73
N LEU A 166 8.20 17.74 2.24
CA LEU A 166 9.19 17.77 3.32
C LEU A 166 8.70 17.07 4.60
N PRO A 167 7.45 17.26 5.09
CA PRO A 167 7.04 16.62 6.32
C PRO A 167 7.09 15.09 6.21
N GLY A 168 6.60 14.50 5.12
CA GLY A 168 6.68 13.05 4.89
C GLY A 168 8.12 12.54 4.73
N VAL A 169 8.94 13.25 3.95
CA VAL A 169 10.35 12.87 3.69
C VAL A 169 11.23 13.01 4.92
N ILE A 170 10.89 13.87 5.88
CA ILE A 170 11.61 14.01 7.15
C ILE A 170 11.07 13.01 8.17
N LEU A 171 9.75 12.96 8.38
CA LEU A 171 9.14 12.15 9.43
C LEU A 171 9.27 10.64 9.19
N SER A 172 9.23 10.18 7.94
CA SER A 172 9.35 8.73 7.65
C SER A 172 10.73 8.17 7.98
N PRO A 173 11.85 8.76 7.52
CA PRO A 173 13.18 8.33 7.97
C PRO A 173 13.40 8.52 9.46
N LEU A 174 12.91 9.60 10.08
CA LEU A 174 13.00 9.78 11.53
C LEU A 174 12.24 8.68 12.29
N TRP A 175 11.06 8.28 11.80
CA TRP A 175 10.33 7.15 12.36
C TRP A 175 11.12 5.87 12.24
N VAL A 176 11.68 5.61 11.05
CA VAL A 176 12.55 4.45 10.84
C VAL A 176 13.72 4.51 11.81
N ILE A 177 14.48 5.60 11.92
CA ILE A 177 15.62 5.72 12.86
C ILE A 177 15.18 5.54 14.32
N GLY A 178 14.04 6.10 14.70
CA GLY A 178 13.50 5.99 16.06
C GLY A 178 13.03 4.60 16.45
N VAL A 179 12.78 3.73 15.47
CA VAL A 179 12.24 2.38 15.66
C VAL A 179 13.17 1.28 15.12
N SER A 180 14.20 1.63 14.33
CA SER A 180 15.02 0.76 13.49
C SER A 180 15.90 -0.23 14.25
N ALA A 181 15.78 -0.31 15.57
CA ALA A 181 16.48 -1.31 16.35
C ALA A 181 15.80 -2.70 16.32
N ASP A 182 14.50 -2.83 16.02
CA ASP A 182 13.77 -4.10 16.28
C ASP A 182 12.87 -4.62 15.14
N VAL A 183 13.07 -4.18 13.88
CA VAL A 183 12.16 -4.55 12.79
C VAL A 183 12.67 -5.74 11.96
N ALA A 184 11.86 -6.80 11.91
CA ALA A 184 11.93 -7.99 11.04
C ALA A 184 13.09 -8.98 11.24
N ALA A 185 14.23 -8.56 11.80
CA ALA A 185 15.38 -9.42 12.08
C ALA A 185 15.02 -10.64 12.97
N TRP A 186 14.08 -10.47 13.90
CA TRP A 186 13.73 -11.50 14.87
C TRP A 186 13.02 -12.72 14.26
N ARG A 187 12.11 -12.56 13.28
CA ARG A 187 11.42 -13.71 12.66
C ARG A 187 12.35 -14.62 11.87
N VAL A 188 13.39 -14.05 11.27
CA VAL A 188 14.41 -14.84 10.58
C VAL A 188 15.42 -15.42 11.58
N ARG A 189 15.72 -14.69 12.66
CA ARG A 189 16.57 -15.15 13.78
C ARG A 189 15.99 -16.35 14.53
N GLU A 190 14.69 -16.38 14.80
CA GLU A 190 14.08 -17.53 15.49
C GLU A 190 13.95 -18.77 14.59
N GLY A 191 13.87 -18.58 13.27
CA GLY A 191 13.75 -19.68 12.31
C GLY A 191 15.08 -20.22 11.79
N HIS A 192 16.18 -19.45 11.88
CA HIS A 192 17.46 -19.77 11.25
C HIS A 192 18.66 -19.19 12.03
N ASP A 193 19.74 -19.96 12.16
CA ASP A 193 21.01 -19.59 12.80
C ASP A 193 21.83 -18.55 11.98
N TYR A 194 21.22 -17.43 11.58
CA TYR A 194 21.93 -16.35 10.88
C TYR A 194 22.55 -15.36 11.89
N PRO A 195 23.79 -14.86 11.63
CA PRO A 195 24.39 -13.80 12.43
C PRO A 195 23.54 -12.53 12.44
N VAL A 196 23.47 -11.86 13.60
CA VAL A 196 22.65 -10.65 13.81
C VAL A 196 23.11 -9.51 12.90
N GLU A 197 24.40 -9.44 12.58
CA GLU A 197 24.97 -8.41 11.70
C GLU A 197 24.41 -8.48 10.27
N GLN A 198 23.90 -9.65 9.83
CA GLN A 198 23.28 -9.80 8.52
C GLN A 198 21.91 -9.12 8.42
N PHE A 199 21.36 -8.59 9.51
CA PHE A 199 20.10 -7.85 9.52
C PHE A 199 20.28 -6.36 9.83
N ASP A 200 21.52 -5.89 10.04
CA ASP A 200 21.82 -4.47 10.19
C ASP A 200 21.65 -3.75 8.84
N PRO A 201 20.75 -2.75 8.73
CA PRO A 201 20.55 -1.99 7.50
C PRO A 201 21.81 -1.26 7.01
N LEU A 202 22.64 -0.72 7.92
CA LEU A 202 23.88 -0.03 7.55
C LEU A 202 24.90 -1.00 6.97
N TRP A 203 25.03 -2.18 7.59
CA TRP A 203 25.88 -3.25 7.07
C TRP A 203 25.43 -3.69 5.68
N LYS A 204 24.12 -3.88 5.46
CA LYS A 204 23.61 -4.27 4.14
C LYS A 204 23.80 -3.19 3.08
N LEU A 205 23.69 -1.93 3.44
CA LEU A 205 24.00 -0.83 2.52
C LEU A 205 25.48 -0.82 2.13
N ALA A 206 26.39 -1.07 3.08
CA ALA A 206 27.82 -1.23 2.80
C ALA A 206 28.08 -2.46 1.90
N TYR A 207 27.45 -3.60 2.20
CA TYR A 207 27.54 -4.80 1.37
C TYR A 207 27.05 -4.55 -0.07
N MET A 208 25.94 -3.82 -0.24
CA MET A 208 25.44 -3.47 -1.57
C MET A 208 26.39 -2.57 -2.36
N TRP A 209 27.18 -1.74 -1.67
CA TRP A 209 28.21 -0.93 -2.29
C TRP A 209 29.37 -1.79 -2.80
N GLU A 210 29.77 -2.80 -2.04
CA GLU A 210 30.81 -3.77 -2.44
C GLU A 210 30.33 -4.75 -3.51
N HIS A 211 29.02 -5.08 -3.52
CA HIS A 211 28.41 -6.06 -4.43
C HIS A 211 27.18 -5.47 -5.17
N PRO A 212 27.37 -4.51 -6.09
CA PRO A 212 26.28 -3.75 -6.71
C PRO A 212 25.32 -4.60 -7.54
N PHE A 213 25.75 -5.77 -8.04
CA PHE A 213 24.91 -6.67 -8.82
C PHE A 213 24.13 -7.68 -7.99
N HIS A 214 24.42 -7.83 -6.69
CA HIS A 214 23.75 -8.85 -5.89
C HIS A 214 22.23 -8.58 -5.78
N PHE A 215 21.84 -7.34 -5.44
CA PHE A 215 20.43 -6.99 -5.33
C PHE A 215 19.65 -7.13 -6.66
N PRO A 216 20.13 -6.60 -7.80
CA PRO A 216 19.45 -6.80 -9.09
C PRO A 216 19.34 -8.26 -9.50
N LEU A 217 20.38 -9.07 -9.29
CA LEU A 217 20.36 -10.50 -9.60
C LEU A 217 19.40 -11.25 -8.69
N ALA A 218 19.44 -11.00 -7.38
CA ALA A 218 18.53 -11.61 -6.41
C ALA A 218 17.06 -11.24 -6.69
N THR A 219 16.81 -10.00 -7.11
CA THR A 219 15.47 -9.54 -7.54
C THR A 219 15.04 -10.26 -8.82
N TRP A 220 15.93 -10.39 -9.79
CA TRP A 220 15.65 -11.12 -11.02
C TRP A 220 15.33 -12.60 -10.78
N THR A 221 16.12 -13.27 -9.94
CA THR A 221 15.87 -14.66 -9.51
C THR A 221 14.51 -14.78 -8.82
N ALA A 222 14.20 -13.86 -7.89
CA ALA A 222 12.90 -13.84 -7.20
C ALA A 222 11.73 -13.71 -8.20
N LEU A 223 11.85 -12.83 -9.20
CA LEU A 223 10.80 -12.65 -10.20
C LEU A 223 10.64 -13.87 -11.11
N ARG A 224 11.75 -14.49 -11.51
CA ARG A 224 11.74 -15.64 -12.40
C ARG A 224 11.17 -16.88 -11.74
N GLU A 225 11.56 -17.15 -10.50
CA GLU A 225 11.20 -18.38 -9.78
C GLU A 225 9.92 -18.23 -8.96
N TRP A 226 9.68 -17.04 -8.39
CA TRP A 226 8.62 -16.79 -7.41
C TRP A 226 7.71 -15.62 -7.80
N GLY A 227 7.79 -15.13 -9.04
CA GLY A 227 6.95 -14.02 -9.52
C GLY A 227 5.51 -14.43 -9.84
N ALA A 228 5.26 -15.70 -10.16
CA ALA A 228 3.93 -16.16 -10.59
C ALA A 228 2.83 -15.97 -9.52
N PRO A 229 3.07 -16.24 -8.22
CA PRO A 229 2.11 -15.98 -7.14
C PRO A 229 1.76 -14.50 -6.92
N LEU A 230 2.60 -13.55 -7.35
CA LEU A 230 2.35 -12.12 -7.15
C LEU A 230 1.05 -11.65 -7.83
N TRP A 231 0.69 -12.26 -8.96
CA TRP A 231 -0.52 -11.91 -9.69
C TRP A 231 -1.82 -12.28 -8.94
N PRO A 232 -2.07 -13.54 -8.54
CA PRO A 232 -3.26 -13.87 -7.78
C PRO A 232 -3.28 -13.18 -6.41
N GLU A 233 -2.12 -12.96 -5.77
CA GLU A 233 -2.02 -12.21 -4.51
C GLU A 233 -2.39 -10.73 -4.66
N LEU A 234 -2.03 -10.09 -5.79
CA LEU A 234 -2.45 -8.72 -6.13
C LEU A 234 -3.98 -8.61 -6.26
N ILE A 235 -4.63 -9.67 -6.74
CA ILE A 235 -6.08 -9.66 -6.91
C ILE A 235 -6.78 -10.02 -5.59
N GLY A 236 -6.38 -11.10 -4.91
CA GLY A 236 -7.27 -11.64 -3.90
C GLY A 236 -6.95 -12.93 -3.17
N ILE A 237 -5.70 -13.37 -3.00
CA ILE A 237 -5.46 -14.42 -2.00
C ILE A 237 -5.62 -13.79 -0.60
N LEU A 238 -6.63 -14.25 0.14
CA LEU A 238 -7.03 -13.69 1.43
C LEU A 238 -6.39 -14.48 2.57
N GLY A 239 -6.73 -14.14 3.82
CA GLY A 239 -6.22 -14.87 4.99
C GLY A 239 -4.72 -14.62 5.21
N TRP A 240 -4.03 -15.67 5.64
CA TRP A 240 -2.57 -15.74 5.67
C TRP A 240 -2.04 -16.28 4.33
N GLN A 241 -2.57 -15.78 3.20
CA GLN A 241 -2.30 -16.30 1.86
C GLN A 241 -2.76 -17.74 1.62
N ASP A 242 -3.78 -18.18 2.34
CA ASP A 242 -4.31 -19.54 2.38
C ASP A 242 -5.76 -19.62 1.88
N ILE A 243 -6.49 -18.51 1.86
CA ILE A 243 -7.87 -18.44 1.36
C ILE A 243 -7.85 -18.03 -0.11
N VAL A 244 -7.86 -19.03 -0.99
CA VAL A 244 -7.76 -18.87 -2.45
C VAL A 244 -9.15 -18.73 -3.08
N LEU A 245 -9.32 -17.74 -3.95
CA LEU A 245 -10.53 -17.56 -4.76
C LEU A 245 -10.60 -18.59 -5.90
N ARG A 246 -11.78 -18.71 -6.52
CA ARG A 246 -11.94 -19.55 -7.72
C ARG A 246 -11.00 -19.08 -8.84
N PRO A 247 -10.33 -19.99 -9.58
CA PRO A 247 -9.31 -19.60 -10.57
C PRO A 247 -9.77 -18.60 -11.64
N TRP A 248 -11.01 -18.71 -12.11
CA TRP A 248 -11.57 -17.79 -13.11
C TRP A 248 -11.68 -16.35 -12.60
N THR A 249 -11.82 -16.15 -11.29
CA THR A 249 -11.97 -14.83 -10.66
C THR A 249 -10.74 -13.97 -10.90
N TYR A 250 -9.54 -14.55 -10.81
CA TYR A 250 -8.29 -13.84 -11.05
C TYR A 250 -8.22 -13.30 -12.49
N ILE A 251 -8.58 -14.12 -13.48
CA ILE A 251 -8.54 -13.76 -14.90
C ILE A 251 -9.56 -12.65 -15.18
N VAL A 252 -10.81 -12.83 -14.73
CA VAL A 252 -11.89 -11.88 -15.00
C VAL A 252 -11.61 -10.53 -14.33
N LEU A 253 -11.24 -10.52 -13.04
CA LEU A 253 -10.93 -9.26 -12.35
C LEU A 253 -9.72 -8.55 -12.94
N THR A 254 -8.72 -9.28 -13.41
CA THR A 254 -7.56 -8.69 -14.11
C THR A 254 -7.99 -8.04 -15.42
N ALA A 255 -8.81 -8.72 -16.23
CA ALA A 255 -9.33 -8.14 -17.47
C ALA A 255 -10.13 -6.86 -17.20
N LEU A 256 -11.02 -6.88 -16.20
CA LEU A 256 -11.80 -5.70 -15.82
C LEU A 256 -10.91 -4.55 -15.29
N LEU A 257 -9.86 -4.88 -14.54
CA LEU A 257 -8.88 -3.90 -14.02
C LEU A 257 -8.07 -3.25 -15.14
N LEU A 258 -7.78 -3.98 -16.22
CA LEU A 258 -7.10 -3.43 -17.41
C LEU A 258 -8.04 -2.61 -18.30
N LEU A 259 -9.34 -2.95 -18.33
CA LEU A 259 -10.35 -2.25 -19.14
C LEU A 259 -10.87 -0.96 -18.49
N VAL A 260 -11.06 -0.94 -17.15
CA VAL A 260 -11.69 0.18 -16.46
C VAL A 260 -11.00 1.55 -16.65
N PRO A 261 -9.65 1.67 -16.76
CA PRO A 261 -9.02 2.97 -16.94
C PRO A 261 -8.97 3.43 -18.40
N LEU A 262 -9.48 2.64 -19.37
CA LEU A 262 -9.47 3.00 -20.78
C LEU A 262 -10.49 4.10 -21.08
N GLN A 263 -10.05 5.34 -20.90
CA GLN A 263 -10.81 6.55 -21.21
C GLN A 263 -9.87 7.67 -21.65
N LYS A 264 -10.39 8.60 -22.46
CA LYS A 264 -9.63 9.78 -22.88
C LYS A 264 -9.36 10.72 -21.72
N LEU A 265 -8.13 11.19 -21.62
CA LEU A 265 -7.74 12.23 -20.68
C LEU A 265 -7.52 13.55 -21.44
N PRO A 266 -8.39 14.57 -21.28
CA PRO A 266 -8.19 15.91 -21.83
C PRO A 266 -7.06 16.70 -21.13
N LEU A 267 -5.88 16.11 -21.04
CA LEU A 267 -4.66 16.70 -20.46
C LEU A 267 -3.81 17.48 -21.48
N GLY A 268 -4.18 17.44 -22.77
CA GLY A 268 -3.43 18.07 -23.85
C GLY A 268 -1.94 17.74 -23.82
N GLY A 269 -1.09 18.77 -23.87
CA GLY A 269 0.37 18.64 -23.84
C GLY A 269 0.99 18.16 -22.52
N THR A 270 0.20 18.03 -21.44
CA THR A 270 0.66 17.52 -20.13
C THR A 270 0.55 15.99 -20.04
N ARG A 271 -0.19 15.35 -20.96
CA ARG A 271 -0.46 13.90 -20.96
C ARG A 271 0.80 13.04 -20.92
N ALA A 272 1.79 13.32 -21.77
CA ALA A 272 3.04 12.57 -21.81
C ALA A 272 3.82 12.66 -20.49
N ARG A 273 3.78 13.82 -19.83
CA ARG A 273 4.41 14.00 -18.52
C ARG A 273 3.70 13.18 -17.45
N VAL A 274 2.37 13.23 -17.42
CA VAL A 274 1.58 12.44 -16.46
C VAL A 274 1.89 10.95 -16.65
N ALA A 275 1.95 10.46 -17.90
CA ALA A 275 2.35 9.08 -18.19
C ALA A 275 3.78 8.78 -17.70
N ILE A 276 4.77 9.62 -18.00
CA ILE A 276 6.16 9.40 -17.56
C ILE A 276 6.26 9.38 -16.03
N VAL A 277 5.66 10.36 -15.35
CA VAL A 277 5.74 10.47 -13.89
C VAL A 277 5.04 9.30 -13.21
N THR A 278 3.84 8.93 -13.64
CA THR A 278 3.10 7.80 -13.05
C THR A 278 3.74 6.46 -13.37
N GLY A 279 4.24 6.26 -14.59
CA GLY A 279 4.99 5.06 -14.97
C GLY A 279 6.29 4.92 -14.19
N PHE A 280 7.04 6.02 -14.03
CA PHE A 280 8.24 6.05 -13.21
C PHE A 280 7.93 5.80 -11.73
N ALA A 281 6.87 6.39 -11.18
CA ALA A 281 6.44 6.14 -9.81
C ALA A 281 6.03 4.68 -9.57
N VAL A 282 5.32 4.04 -10.50
CA VAL A 282 5.01 2.60 -10.43
C VAL A 282 6.29 1.76 -10.39
N LEU A 283 7.24 2.03 -11.30
CA LEU A 283 8.51 1.33 -11.35
C LEU A 283 9.36 1.56 -10.08
N SER A 284 9.47 2.81 -9.62
CA SER A 284 10.21 3.16 -8.40
C SER A 284 9.62 2.48 -7.17
N TYR A 285 8.29 2.41 -7.05
CA TYR A 285 7.65 1.70 -5.96
C TYR A 285 7.96 0.21 -6.01
N PHE A 286 7.92 -0.39 -7.20
CA PHE A 286 8.26 -1.80 -7.38
C PHE A 286 9.69 -2.09 -6.91
N VAL A 287 10.67 -1.32 -7.39
CA VAL A 287 12.07 -1.43 -6.98
C VAL A 287 12.23 -1.22 -5.47
N LEU A 288 11.52 -0.24 -4.90
CA LEU A 288 11.64 0.08 -3.47
C LEU A 288 11.05 -0.99 -2.56
N VAL A 289 9.95 -1.65 -2.96
CA VAL A 289 9.42 -2.82 -2.22
C VAL A 289 10.48 -3.91 -2.16
N TYR A 290 11.07 -4.30 -3.30
CA TYR A 290 12.11 -5.32 -3.34
C TYR A 290 13.35 -4.89 -2.55
N LEU A 291 13.76 -3.62 -2.64
CA LEU A 291 14.90 -3.10 -1.90
C LEU A 291 14.68 -3.16 -0.39
N ILE A 292 13.50 -2.78 0.09
CA ILE A 292 13.17 -2.84 1.52
C ILE A 292 13.16 -4.28 2.00
N PHE A 293 12.60 -5.23 1.25
CA PHE A 293 12.65 -6.66 1.62
C PHE A 293 14.07 -7.24 1.55
N PHE A 294 14.90 -6.79 0.61
CA PHE A 294 16.31 -7.17 0.58
C PHE A 294 17.03 -6.68 1.84
N ILE A 295 16.85 -5.42 2.21
CA ILE A 295 17.52 -4.81 3.37
C ILE A 295 16.98 -5.33 4.70
N THR A 296 15.66 -5.47 4.85
CA THR A 296 15.06 -5.72 6.17
C THR A 296 14.71 -7.18 6.43
N TYR A 297 14.61 -8.01 5.38
CA TYR A 297 14.05 -9.36 5.49
C TYR A 297 14.93 -10.46 4.91
N THR A 298 15.67 -10.18 3.83
CA THR A 298 16.41 -11.21 3.08
C THR A 298 17.82 -11.42 3.65
N PRO A 299 18.22 -12.63 4.06
CA PRO A 299 19.61 -12.93 4.41
C PRO A 299 20.55 -12.71 3.23
N VAL A 300 21.78 -12.29 3.49
CA VAL A 300 22.76 -11.95 2.43
C VAL A 300 23.21 -13.18 1.67
N ALA A 301 23.15 -14.36 2.29
CA ALA A 301 23.42 -15.63 1.63
C ALA A 301 22.28 -16.09 0.68
N SER A 302 21.11 -15.45 0.73
CA SER A 302 19.97 -15.86 -0.10
C SER A 302 20.20 -15.47 -1.56
N PRO A 303 20.02 -16.39 -2.52
CA PRO A 303 20.17 -16.08 -3.95
C PRO A 303 18.99 -15.29 -4.53
N HIS A 304 17.94 -15.03 -3.73
CA HIS A 304 16.76 -14.28 -4.15
C HIS A 304 16.15 -13.47 -2.99
N VAL A 305 15.40 -12.43 -3.33
CA VAL A 305 14.68 -11.59 -2.36
C VAL A 305 13.48 -12.34 -1.78
N LEU A 306 13.39 -12.39 -0.46
CA LEU A 306 12.34 -13.10 0.28
C LEU A 306 11.23 -12.16 0.78
N GLY A 307 10.04 -12.70 1.00
CA GLY A 307 8.95 -12.03 1.72
C GLY A 307 8.11 -11.03 0.90
N VAL A 308 8.45 -10.79 -0.36
CA VAL A 308 7.68 -9.96 -1.28
C VAL A 308 6.37 -10.67 -1.67
N GLN A 309 5.26 -9.93 -1.62
CA GLN A 309 3.93 -10.45 -1.93
C GLN A 309 3.17 -9.52 -2.86
N GLY A 310 2.29 -10.10 -3.68
CA GLY A 310 1.44 -9.40 -4.65
C GLY A 310 0.56 -8.31 -4.04
N ARG A 311 0.07 -8.53 -2.81
CA ARG A 311 -0.77 -7.57 -2.09
C ARG A 311 -0.10 -6.22 -1.87
N TYR A 312 1.24 -6.16 -1.82
CA TYR A 312 1.97 -4.90 -1.63
C TYR A 312 1.88 -3.98 -2.85
N PHE A 313 1.60 -4.54 -4.03
CA PHE A 313 1.52 -3.79 -5.29
C PHE A 313 0.11 -3.25 -5.58
N VAL A 314 -0.90 -3.59 -4.76
CA VAL A 314 -2.24 -3.00 -4.86
C VAL A 314 -2.18 -1.48 -4.69
N ILE A 315 -1.24 -1.01 -3.85
CA ILE A 315 -1.01 0.39 -3.50
C ILE A 315 -0.65 1.24 -4.73
N VAL A 316 -0.03 0.66 -5.77
CA VAL A 316 0.35 1.42 -6.99
C VAL A 316 -0.69 1.39 -8.10
N LEU A 317 -1.74 0.58 -7.97
CA LEU A 317 -2.79 0.49 -8.97
C LEU A 317 -3.44 1.84 -9.36
N PRO A 318 -3.68 2.82 -8.45
CA PRO A 318 -4.24 4.10 -8.88
C PRO A 318 -3.26 4.90 -9.76
N MET A 319 -1.95 4.81 -9.51
CA MET A 319 -0.93 5.40 -10.40
C MET A 319 -0.87 4.64 -11.74
N ALA A 320 -0.96 3.31 -11.71
CA ALA A 320 -0.99 2.48 -12.91
C ALA A 320 -2.24 2.75 -13.78
N ALA A 321 -3.40 2.99 -13.17
CA ALA A 321 -4.62 3.38 -13.87
C ALA A 321 -4.44 4.73 -14.61
N ILE A 322 -3.85 5.73 -13.96
CA ILE A 322 -3.54 7.02 -14.59
C ILE A 322 -2.51 6.85 -15.71
N PHE A 323 -1.48 6.02 -15.49
CA PHE A 323 -0.47 5.69 -16.49
C PHE A 323 -1.10 5.10 -17.75
N MET A 324 -1.92 4.04 -17.60
CA MET A 324 -2.58 3.38 -18.73
C MET A 324 -3.53 4.32 -19.47
N ALA A 325 -4.36 5.07 -18.75
CA ALA A 325 -5.26 6.06 -19.34
C ALA A 325 -4.50 7.14 -20.12
N SER A 326 -3.34 7.60 -19.60
CA SER A 326 -2.50 8.61 -20.23
C SER A 326 -1.74 8.08 -21.45
N LEU A 327 -1.30 6.81 -21.42
CA LEU A 327 -0.54 6.17 -22.48
C LEU A 327 -1.45 5.75 -23.65
N ILE A 328 -2.54 5.05 -23.35
CA ILE A 328 -3.43 4.46 -24.35
C ILE A 328 -4.39 5.53 -24.91
N ASN A 329 -4.97 6.36 -24.03
CA ASN A 329 -5.86 7.45 -24.39
C ASN A 329 -7.00 7.05 -25.36
N LEU A 330 -7.56 5.85 -25.13
CA LEU A 330 -8.70 5.29 -25.86
C LEU A 330 -10.00 5.62 -25.12
N GLU A 331 -11.08 5.94 -25.83
CA GLU A 331 -12.38 6.23 -25.22
C GLU A 331 -13.30 5.02 -25.34
N LEU A 332 -13.65 4.41 -24.21
CA LEU A 332 -14.74 3.45 -24.15
C LEU A 332 -16.11 4.15 -24.24
N PRO A 333 -17.16 3.45 -24.72
CA PRO A 333 -18.51 4.00 -24.72
C PRO A 333 -18.94 4.47 -23.34
N ARG A 334 -19.75 5.54 -23.30
CA ARG A 334 -20.27 6.09 -22.04
C ARG A 334 -20.98 4.99 -21.23
N GLY A 335 -20.66 4.89 -19.95
CA GLY A 335 -21.22 3.87 -19.05
C GLY A 335 -20.45 2.55 -19.01
N VAL A 336 -19.58 2.24 -19.98
CA VAL A 336 -18.78 0.99 -19.95
C VAL A 336 -17.83 0.95 -18.76
N PRO A 337 -17.05 2.01 -18.42
CA PRO A 337 -16.21 1.99 -17.22
C PRO A 337 -17.03 1.76 -15.94
N ALA A 338 -18.23 2.32 -15.86
CA ALA A 338 -19.14 2.12 -14.74
C ALA A 338 -19.60 0.66 -14.65
N LEU A 339 -20.08 0.09 -15.76
CA LEU A 339 -20.50 -1.31 -15.84
C LEU A 339 -19.37 -2.27 -15.47
N VAL A 340 -18.16 -2.03 -15.99
CA VAL A 340 -16.94 -2.79 -15.68
C VAL A 340 -16.64 -2.74 -14.19
N ALA A 341 -16.64 -1.54 -13.59
CA ALA A 341 -16.35 -1.37 -12.17
C ALA A 341 -17.43 -2.01 -11.27
N ILE A 342 -18.72 -1.83 -11.59
CA ILE A 342 -19.83 -2.41 -10.82
C ILE A 342 -19.78 -3.95 -10.90
N THR A 343 -19.65 -4.50 -12.12
CA THR A 343 -19.58 -5.94 -12.34
C THR A 343 -18.37 -6.54 -11.62
N GLY A 344 -17.19 -5.92 -11.76
CA GLY A 344 -15.98 -6.35 -11.08
C GLY A 344 -16.10 -6.27 -9.56
N SER A 345 -16.73 -5.22 -9.03
CA SER A 345 -16.96 -5.07 -7.58
C SER A 345 -17.93 -6.13 -7.04
N MET A 346 -18.99 -6.47 -7.79
CA MET A 346 -19.92 -7.55 -7.43
C MET A 346 -19.22 -8.92 -7.44
N ILE A 347 -18.45 -9.22 -8.49
CA ILE A 347 -17.66 -10.46 -8.57
C ILE A 347 -16.69 -10.54 -7.40
N ALA A 348 -15.96 -9.46 -7.13
CA ALA A 348 -15.01 -9.40 -6.03
C ALA A 348 -15.69 -9.69 -4.67
N GLY A 349 -16.77 -8.98 -4.35
CA GLY A 349 -17.51 -9.19 -3.10
C GLY A 349 -18.05 -10.61 -2.95
N VAL A 350 -18.74 -11.12 -3.97
CA VAL A 350 -19.34 -12.47 -3.92
C VAL A 350 -18.28 -13.54 -3.79
N THR A 351 -17.18 -13.45 -4.54
CA THR A 351 -16.12 -14.46 -4.51
C THR A 351 -15.30 -14.41 -3.21
N SER A 352 -15.06 -13.21 -2.65
CA SER A 352 -14.45 -13.07 -1.33
C SER A 352 -15.31 -13.72 -0.24
N VAL A 353 -16.62 -13.45 -0.23
CA VAL A 353 -17.54 -14.03 0.77
C VAL A 353 -17.62 -15.55 0.61
N ASP A 354 -17.76 -16.07 -0.63
CA ASP A 354 -17.77 -17.51 -0.90
C ASP A 354 -16.49 -18.19 -0.40
N ALA A 355 -15.32 -17.59 -0.64
CA ALA A 355 -14.04 -18.14 -0.21
C ALA A 355 -13.87 -18.14 1.31
N VAL A 356 -14.24 -17.04 1.98
CA VAL A 356 -14.17 -16.92 3.44
C VAL A 356 -15.12 -17.89 4.15
N LEU A 357 -16.33 -18.10 3.62
CA LEU A 357 -17.30 -19.05 4.19
C LEU A 357 -16.87 -20.51 4.02
N LYS A 358 -16.07 -20.81 3.00
CA LYS A 358 -15.53 -22.16 2.74
C LYS A 358 -14.19 -22.42 3.41
N ALA A 359 -13.53 -21.39 3.91
CA ALA A 359 -12.30 -21.55 4.66
C ALA A 359 -12.60 -22.37 5.92
N HIS A 360 -11.85 -23.46 6.11
CA HIS A 360 -11.89 -24.22 7.35
C HIS A 360 -11.06 -23.44 8.37
N TRP A 361 -11.73 -22.94 9.42
CA TRP A 361 -11.14 -22.16 10.51
C TRP A 361 -10.67 -23.05 11.64
#